data_AF-A0A7V8K631-F1
#
_entry.id   AF-A0A7V8K631-F1
#
_cell.length_a   1.000
_cell.length_b   1.000
_cell.length_c   1.000
_cell.angle_alpha   90.00
_cell.angle_beta   90.00
_cell.angle_gamma   90.00
#
_symmetry.space_group_name_H-M   'P 1'
#
loop_
_entity.id
_entity.type
_entity.pdbx_description
1 polymer ?
#
loop_
_entity_poly.entity_id
_entity_poly.type
_entity_poly.pdbx_seq_one_letter_code
_entity_poly.pdbx_strand_id
1 'polypeptide(L)'
;MSRFVFFRGYGNAFEGLGYRKWGTVMQDDLTDAVKWAVAQGIADPNRVCIYGASYGGYAALMSAVREPDLYRCTVGYVGVYDLDAQRSSDIGDHEAGRNYLKDVYPPTKAERVAQSPAYGVDKLKIPVMLVHGAKDVRVPIKNMNFLIDQMEKVGKQPEVVVVEPKEAHGFRDLQNNVNLYTKMLAFFDKYIGP
;
A
#
# COMPACT_ATOMS: atom_id res chain seq x y z
N MET A 1 -3.68 -20.27 11.27
CA MET A 1 -3.67 -19.53 10.00
C MET A 1 -4.80 -18.53 10.06
N SER A 2 -4.49 -17.30 10.44
CA SER A 2 -5.42 -16.18 10.49
C SER A 2 -5.85 -15.87 9.04
N ARG A 3 -7.15 -15.75 8.77
CA ARG A 3 -7.65 -15.42 7.43
C ARG A 3 -7.61 -13.91 7.27
N PHE A 4 -7.13 -13.42 6.12
CA PHE A 4 -7.10 -11.99 5.78
C PHE A 4 -8.42 -11.29 6.09
N VAL A 5 -8.41 -10.51 7.16
CA VAL A 5 -9.54 -9.73 7.63
C VAL A 5 -9.84 -8.65 6.59
N PHE A 6 -11.11 -8.50 6.17
CA PHE A 6 -11.57 -7.64 5.06
C PHE A 6 -11.44 -8.26 3.64
N PHE A 7 -11.81 -9.53 3.48
CA PHE A 7 -12.04 -10.14 2.17
C PHE A 7 -13.53 -10.34 1.91
N ARG A 8 -14.02 -9.90 0.74
CA ARG A 8 -15.41 -10.15 0.31
C ARG A 8 -15.59 -11.62 -0.04
N GLY A 9 -16.73 -12.21 0.33
CA GLY A 9 -17.03 -13.62 0.06
C GLY A 9 -17.03 -14.54 1.29
N TYR A 10 -16.73 -14.01 2.48
CA TYR A 10 -16.87 -14.72 3.76
C TYR A 10 -17.96 -14.14 4.69
N GLY A 11 -18.85 -13.31 4.13
CA GLY A 11 -19.98 -12.69 4.84
C GLY A 11 -19.66 -11.35 5.49
N ASN A 12 -20.72 -10.55 5.76
CA ASN A 12 -20.60 -9.17 6.25
C ASN A 12 -19.90 -9.07 7.61
N ALA A 13 -20.10 -10.06 8.49
CA ALA A 13 -19.44 -10.11 9.79
C ALA A 13 -17.90 -10.18 9.64
N PHE A 14 -17.42 -10.92 8.65
CA PHE A 14 -15.99 -11.05 8.37
C PHE A 14 -15.41 -9.79 7.73
N GLU A 15 -16.16 -9.14 6.83
CA GLU A 15 -15.77 -7.83 6.27
C GLU A 15 -15.66 -6.76 7.36
N GLY A 16 -16.62 -6.71 8.29
CA GLY A 16 -16.65 -5.76 9.40
C GLY A 16 -15.47 -5.88 10.38
N LEU A 17 -14.78 -7.02 10.43
CA LEU A 17 -13.58 -7.18 11.28
C LEU A 17 -12.43 -6.25 10.88
N GLY A 18 -12.38 -5.79 9.62
CA GLY A 18 -11.34 -4.89 9.12
C GLY A 18 -11.65 -3.40 9.30
N TYR A 19 -12.88 -3.06 9.69
CA TYR A 19 -13.28 -1.67 9.85
C TYR A 19 -12.45 -1.02 10.95
N ARG A 20 -11.92 0.16 10.67
CA ARG A 20 -11.03 0.96 11.55
C ARG A 20 -9.70 0.30 11.88
N LYS A 21 -9.33 -0.76 11.14
CA LYS A 21 -8.19 -1.62 11.45
C LYS A 21 -7.23 -1.85 10.28
N TRP A 22 -7.27 -1.01 9.25
CA TRP A 22 -6.37 -1.07 8.08
C TRP A 22 -4.90 -1.24 8.48
N GLY A 23 -4.43 -0.46 9.46
CA GLY A 23 -3.03 -0.49 9.89
C GLY A 23 -2.71 -1.54 10.96
N THR A 24 -3.68 -2.35 11.37
CA THR A 24 -3.58 -3.28 12.52
C THR A 24 -3.77 -4.73 12.07
N VAL A 25 -4.88 -5.39 12.44
CA VAL A 25 -5.09 -6.83 12.21
C VAL A 25 -5.02 -7.23 10.73
N MET A 26 -5.39 -6.33 9.82
CA MET A 26 -5.30 -6.59 8.38
C MET A 26 -3.85 -6.75 7.89
N GLN A 27 -2.88 -6.10 8.56
CA GLN A 27 -1.46 -6.27 8.24
C GLN A 27 -0.85 -7.48 8.96
N ASP A 28 -1.42 -7.88 10.11
CA ASP A 28 -1.00 -9.09 10.82
C ASP A 28 -1.19 -10.31 9.90
N ASP A 29 -2.30 -10.38 9.18
CA ASP A 29 -2.57 -11.46 8.23
C ASP A 29 -1.54 -11.53 7.07
N LEU A 30 -1.05 -10.38 6.60
CA LEU A 30 0.00 -10.32 5.57
C LEU A 30 1.34 -10.82 6.12
N THR A 31 1.65 -10.41 7.35
CA THR A 31 2.85 -10.84 8.07
C THR A 31 2.82 -12.34 8.32
N ASP A 32 1.69 -12.87 8.79
CA ASP A 32 1.46 -14.28 9.02
C ASP A 32 1.56 -15.10 7.74
N ALA A 33 1.04 -14.59 6.62
CA ALA A 33 1.12 -15.26 5.32
C ALA A 33 2.59 -15.45 4.86
N VAL A 34 3.41 -14.41 5.00
CA VAL A 34 4.86 -14.50 4.67
C VAL A 34 5.57 -15.47 5.61
N LYS A 35 5.36 -15.34 6.92
CA LYS A 35 5.97 -16.23 7.93
C LYS A 35 5.58 -17.68 7.71
N TRP A 36 4.31 -17.93 7.37
CA TRP A 36 3.82 -19.26 7.03
C TRP A 36 4.50 -19.80 5.77
N ALA A 37 4.58 -19.02 4.69
CA ALA A 37 5.23 -19.45 3.45
C ALA A 37 6.71 -19.80 3.67
N VAL A 38 7.42 -19.01 4.47
CA VAL A 38 8.80 -19.30 4.89
C VAL A 38 8.88 -20.60 5.71
N ALA A 39 8.00 -20.77 6.71
CA ALA A 39 7.98 -21.97 7.54
C ALA A 39 7.64 -23.25 6.76
N GLN A 40 6.90 -23.13 5.65
CA GLN A 40 6.63 -24.25 4.73
C GLN A 40 7.75 -24.51 3.72
N GLY A 41 8.81 -23.68 3.69
CA GLY A 41 9.86 -23.76 2.68
C GLY A 41 9.43 -23.32 1.28
N ILE A 42 8.30 -22.62 1.16
CA ILE A 42 7.78 -22.10 -0.11
C ILE A 42 8.50 -20.80 -0.50
N ALA A 43 8.84 -19.97 0.49
CA ALA A 43 9.54 -18.71 0.30
C ALA A 43 10.91 -18.72 1.00
N ASP A 44 11.94 -18.23 0.32
CA ASP A 44 13.23 -17.93 0.94
C ASP A 44 13.07 -16.63 1.78
N PRO A 45 13.33 -16.65 3.10
CA PRO A 45 13.18 -15.48 3.96
C PRO A 45 14.05 -14.29 3.55
N ASN A 46 15.14 -14.52 2.79
CA ASN A 46 16.02 -13.48 2.29
C ASN A 46 15.58 -12.93 0.93
N ARG A 47 14.55 -13.49 0.30
CA ARG A 47 14.10 -13.14 -1.06
C ARG A 47 12.60 -12.80 -1.11
N VAL A 48 12.13 -11.96 -0.19
CA VAL A 48 10.71 -11.56 -0.11
C VAL A 48 10.54 -10.06 -0.41
N CYS A 49 9.74 -9.71 -1.41
CA CYS A 49 9.23 -8.35 -1.60
C CYS A 49 7.71 -8.31 -1.45
N ILE A 50 7.16 -7.13 -1.18
CA ILE A 50 5.71 -6.91 -1.14
C ILE A 50 5.29 -5.86 -2.16
N TYR A 51 4.18 -6.11 -2.82
CA TYR A 51 3.61 -5.25 -3.84
C TYR A 51 2.09 -5.26 -3.77
N GLY A 52 1.47 -4.12 -4.01
CA GLY A 52 0.04 -4.08 -4.23
C GLY A 52 -0.44 -2.77 -4.84
N ALA A 53 -1.68 -2.83 -5.36
CA ALA A 53 -2.37 -1.70 -5.95
C ALA A 53 -3.49 -1.17 -5.03
N SER A 54 -3.75 0.13 -4.99
CA SER A 54 -4.87 0.72 -4.21
C SER A 54 -4.71 0.49 -2.71
N TYR A 55 -5.67 -0.15 -2.03
CA TYR A 55 -5.48 -0.67 -0.68
C TYR A 55 -4.27 -1.63 -0.59
N GLY A 56 -3.97 -2.38 -1.64
CA GLY A 56 -2.76 -3.21 -1.71
C GLY A 56 -1.48 -2.36 -1.66
N GLY A 57 -1.47 -1.15 -2.22
CA GLY A 57 -0.33 -0.24 -2.13
C GLY A 57 -0.15 0.34 -0.73
N TYR A 58 -1.27 0.64 -0.06
CA TYR A 58 -1.31 0.94 1.37
C TYR A 58 -0.70 -0.21 2.19
N ALA A 59 -1.19 -1.43 1.94
CA ALA A 59 -0.80 -2.62 2.68
C ALA A 59 0.68 -2.97 2.48
N ALA A 60 1.19 -2.86 1.24
CA ALA A 60 2.60 -3.08 0.94
C ALA A 60 3.50 -2.15 1.74
N LEU A 61 3.21 -0.84 1.70
CA LEU A 61 4.02 0.14 2.41
C LEU A 61 3.85 0.04 3.94
N MET A 62 2.62 -0.15 4.43
CA MET A 62 2.36 -0.30 5.86
C MET A 62 3.03 -1.56 6.43
N SER A 63 3.01 -2.66 5.69
CA SER A 63 3.74 -3.89 6.07
C SER A 63 5.24 -3.63 6.16
N ALA A 64 5.84 -2.92 5.20
CA ALA A 64 7.26 -2.55 5.24
C ALA A 64 7.61 -1.59 6.39
N VAL A 65 6.71 -0.70 6.78
CA VAL A 65 6.87 0.19 7.94
C VAL A 65 6.81 -0.59 9.25
N ARG A 66 5.87 -1.55 9.35
CA ARG A 66 5.63 -2.34 10.56
C ARG A 66 6.66 -3.45 10.77
N GLU A 67 7.06 -4.10 9.68
CA GLU A 67 7.98 -5.23 9.65
C GLU A 67 9.22 -4.87 8.82
N PRO A 68 10.05 -3.90 9.27
CA PRO A 68 11.13 -3.33 8.46
C PRO A 68 12.24 -4.32 8.10
N ASP A 69 12.29 -5.47 8.78
CA ASP A 69 13.27 -6.53 8.57
C ASP A 69 12.68 -7.75 7.85
N LEU A 70 11.39 -7.76 7.48
CA LEU A 70 10.74 -8.91 6.84
C LEU A 70 10.94 -8.93 5.32
N TYR A 71 10.87 -7.76 4.68
CA TYR A 71 10.93 -7.61 3.22
C TYR A 71 12.32 -7.12 2.76
N ARG A 72 12.64 -7.32 1.48
CA ARG A 72 13.81 -6.76 0.81
C ARG A 72 13.48 -5.56 -0.07
N CYS A 73 12.24 -5.43 -0.51
CA CYS A 73 11.75 -4.28 -1.27
C CYS A 73 10.22 -4.16 -1.16
N THR A 74 9.70 -2.96 -1.40
CA THR A 74 8.26 -2.70 -1.43
C THR A 74 7.85 -1.87 -2.64
N VAL A 75 6.71 -2.20 -3.24
CA VAL A 75 6.14 -1.48 -4.39
C VAL A 75 4.72 -1.03 -4.06
N GLY A 76 4.51 0.29 -4.06
CA GLY A 76 3.20 0.90 -3.89
C GLY A 76 2.65 1.42 -5.22
N TYR A 77 1.61 0.77 -5.73
CA TYR A 77 0.94 1.17 -6.97
C TYR A 77 -0.43 1.81 -6.69
N VAL A 78 -0.67 3.02 -7.19
CA VAL A 78 -1.91 3.79 -7.00
C VAL A 78 -2.42 3.74 -5.56
N GLY A 79 -1.49 3.81 -4.60
CA GLY A 79 -1.68 3.41 -3.21
C GLY A 79 -2.17 4.53 -2.31
N VAL A 80 -2.98 4.17 -1.31
CA VAL A 80 -3.37 5.09 -0.23
C VAL A 80 -2.20 5.17 0.76
N TYR A 81 -1.69 6.37 1.04
CA TYR A 81 -0.54 6.53 1.95
C TYR A 81 -0.85 7.42 3.15
N ASP A 82 -1.92 8.21 3.06
CA ASP A 82 -2.50 8.88 4.21
C ASP A 82 -4.03 8.82 4.16
N LEU A 83 -4.64 8.33 5.25
CA LEU A 83 -6.08 8.20 5.36
C LEU A 83 -6.79 9.56 5.33
N ASP A 84 -6.18 10.65 5.81
CA ASP A 84 -6.78 11.99 5.73
C ASP A 84 -6.66 12.59 4.33
N ALA A 85 -5.50 12.45 3.66
CA ALA A 85 -5.34 12.81 2.26
C ALA A 85 -6.37 12.07 1.40
N GLN A 86 -6.58 10.78 1.62
CA GLN A 86 -7.53 9.99 0.86
C GLN A 86 -8.98 10.49 0.94
N ARG A 87 -9.37 11.28 1.95
CA ARG A 87 -10.74 11.79 2.09
C ARG A 87 -11.20 12.75 1.00
N SER A 88 -10.31 13.26 0.14
CA SER A 88 -10.71 14.06 -1.03
C SER A 88 -10.78 13.28 -2.34
N SER A 89 -10.80 11.94 -2.29
CA SER A 89 -11.08 11.10 -3.47
C SER A 89 -12.53 11.24 -3.92
N ASP A 90 -12.84 10.69 -5.10
CA ASP A 90 -14.20 10.50 -5.63
C ASP A 90 -15.20 9.88 -4.63
N ILE A 91 -14.73 9.03 -3.72
CA ILE A 91 -15.53 8.45 -2.62
C ILE A 91 -16.16 9.54 -1.74
N GLY A 92 -15.48 10.68 -1.56
CA GLY A 92 -15.96 11.81 -0.77
C GLY A 92 -17.09 12.62 -1.42
N ASP A 93 -17.27 12.48 -2.73
CA ASP A 93 -18.21 13.31 -3.51
C ASP A 93 -19.68 12.98 -3.19
N HIS A 94 -19.95 11.74 -2.77
CA HIS A 94 -21.30 11.23 -2.54
C HIS A 94 -21.53 10.88 -1.06
N GLU A 95 -22.77 11.01 -0.58
CA GLU A 95 -23.11 10.74 0.82
C GLU A 95 -22.80 9.30 1.24
N ALA A 96 -23.14 8.33 0.40
CA ALA A 96 -22.85 6.92 0.65
C ALA A 96 -21.36 6.65 0.85
N GLY A 97 -20.50 7.28 0.03
CA GLY A 97 -19.06 7.15 0.16
C GLY A 97 -18.49 7.84 1.40
N ARG A 98 -19.02 9.01 1.77
CA ARG A 98 -18.68 9.67 3.05
C ARG A 98 -19.06 8.82 4.25
N ASN A 99 -20.23 8.19 4.24
CA ASN A 99 -20.67 7.30 5.31
C ASN A 99 -19.81 6.04 5.37
N TYR A 100 -19.51 5.44 4.21
CA TYR A 100 -18.56 4.33 4.13
C TYR A 100 -17.20 4.68 4.75
N LEU A 101 -16.61 5.84 4.42
CA LEU A 101 -15.34 6.28 5.01
C LEU A 101 -15.41 6.47 6.53
N LYS A 102 -16.55 6.90 7.09
CA LYS A 102 -16.75 7.01 8.56
C LYS A 102 -16.77 5.63 9.23
N ASP A 103 -17.26 4.61 8.54
CA ASP A 103 -17.32 3.25 9.07
C ASP A 103 -15.95 2.56 8.98
N VAL A 104 -15.27 2.70 7.84
CA VAL A 104 -14.02 1.97 7.59
C VAL A 104 -12.78 2.63 8.17
N TYR A 105 -12.75 3.97 8.32
CA TYR A 105 -11.58 4.65 8.88
C TYR A 105 -11.71 4.88 10.38
N PRO A 106 -10.58 4.88 11.11
CA PRO A 106 -10.57 5.29 12.50
C PRO A 106 -11.19 6.69 12.71
N PRO A 107 -12.01 6.88 13.76
CA PRO A 107 -12.76 8.11 13.95
C PRO A 107 -11.85 9.28 14.35
N THR A 108 -10.78 9.04 15.10
CA THR A 108 -9.89 10.11 15.55
C THR A 108 -8.75 10.36 14.56
N LYS A 109 -8.28 11.61 14.49
CA LYS A 109 -7.10 11.96 13.68
C LYS A 109 -5.85 11.20 14.14
N ALA A 110 -5.67 11.04 15.45
CA ALA A 110 -4.52 10.34 16.01
C ALA A 110 -4.46 8.87 15.56
N GLU A 111 -5.60 8.16 15.58
CA GLU A 111 -5.67 6.79 15.08
C GLU A 111 -5.44 6.71 13.56
N ARG A 112 -5.96 7.67 12.80
CA ARG A 112 -5.72 7.71 11.35
C ARG A 112 -4.24 7.93 11.03
N VAL A 113 -3.59 8.88 11.71
CA VAL A 113 -2.14 9.10 11.60
C VAL A 113 -1.37 7.83 11.96
N ALA A 114 -1.73 7.14 13.05
CA ALA A 114 -1.10 5.89 13.45
C ALA A 114 -1.29 4.75 12.43
N GLN A 115 -2.35 4.81 11.62
CA GLN A 115 -2.64 3.86 10.56
C GLN A 115 -2.31 4.40 9.16
N SER A 116 -1.60 5.52 9.03
CA SER A 116 -1.18 6.08 7.74
C SER A 116 0.31 5.78 7.54
N PRO A 117 0.73 4.97 6.54
CA PRO A 117 2.12 4.55 6.40
C PRO A 117 3.08 5.72 6.14
N ALA A 118 2.59 6.84 5.58
CA ALA A 118 3.38 8.04 5.38
C ALA A 118 4.00 8.60 6.68
N TYR A 119 3.42 8.33 7.86
CA TYR A 119 3.97 8.79 9.14
C TYR A 119 4.97 7.82 9.78
N GLY A 120 5.23 6.66 9.18
CA GLY A 120 6.20 5.68 9.68
C GLY A 120 7.40 5.45 8.75
N VAL A 121 7.62 6.35 7.79
CA VAL A 121 8.68 6.24 6.77
C VAL A 121 10.10 6.26 7.37
N ASP A 122 10.27 6.79 8.57
CA ASP A 122 11.52 6.73 9.35
C ASP A 122 11.95 5.28 9.65
N LYS A 123 11.00 4.34 9.73
CA LYS A 123 11.26 2.93 10.02
C LYS A 123 11.68 2.11 8.80
N LEU A 124 11.42 2.61 7.58
CA LEU A 124 11.73 1.88 6.34
C LEU A 124 13.24 1.62 6.20
N LYS A 125 13.64 0.37 6.05
CA LYS A 125 15.05 -0.04 5.81
C LYS A 125 15.30 -0.52 4.38
N ILE A 126 14.25 -0.55 3.56
CA ILE A 126 14.23 -1.18 2.25
C ILE A 126 13.92 -0.16 1.15
N PRO A 127 14.36 -0.41 -0.09
CA PRO A 127 13.98 0.38 -1.26
C PRO A 127 12.46 0.39 -1.49
N VAL A 128 11.97 1.55 -1.92
CA VAL A 128 10.55 1.77 -2.25
C VAL A 128 10.44 2.14 -3.73
N MET A 129 9.58 1.43 -4.46
CA MET A 129 9.10 1.84 -5.78
C MET A 129 7.67 2.36 -5.67
N LEU A 130 7.41 3.49 -6.31
CA LEU A 130 6.12 4.17 -6.32
C LEU A 130 5.61 4.30 -7.75
N VAL A 131 4.34 3.94 -7.97
CA VAL A 131 3.69 4.00 -9.28
C VAL A 131 2.33 4.69 -9.16
N HIS A 132 2.03 5.69 -10.00
CA HIS A 132 0.72 6.38 -9.99
C HIS A 132 0.26 6.81 -11.38
N GLY A 133 -1.05 6.85 -11.59
CA GLY A 133 -1.64 7.59 -12.72
C GLY A 133 -1.96 9.03 -12.31
N ALA A 134 -1.56 10.03 -13.09
CA ALA A 134 -1.77 11.43 -12.71
C ALA A 134 -3.24 11.86 -12.68
N LYS A 135 -4.12 11.12 -13.37
CA LYS A 135 -5.58 11.36 -13.42
C LYS A 135 -6.37 10.48 -12.46
N ASP A 136 -5.71 9.84 -11.49
CA ASP A 136 -6.37 9.00 -10.52
C ASP A 136 -7.29 9.83 -9.61
N VAL A 137 -8.60 9.64 -9.74
CA VAL A 137 -9.61 10.26 -8.86
C VAL A 137 -9.98 9.36 -7.68
N ARG A 138 -9.67 8.07 -7.76
CA ARG A 138 -9.97 7.07 -6.74
C ARG A 138 -8.97 7.13 -5.61
N VAL A 139 -7.68 7.23 -5.93
CA VAL A 139 -6.61 7.55 -4.99
C VAL A 139 -5.87 8.76 -5.56
N PRO A 140 -6.29 9.98 -5.22
CA PRO A 140 -5.69 11.19 -5.77
C PRO A 140 -4.17 11.21 -5.59
N ILE A 141 -3.44 11.65 -6.62
CA ILE A 141 -1.96 11.64 -6.67
C ILE A 141 -1.31 12.37 -5.47
N LYS A 142 -2.04 13.27 -4.82
CA LYS A 142 -1.61 13.89 -3.56
C LYS A 142 -1.27 12.87 -2.46
N ASN A 143 -1.80 11.64 -2.49
CA ASN A 143 -1.37 10.57 -1.59
C ASN A 143 0.12 10.25 -1.81
N MET A 144 0.54 10.07 -3.06
CA MET A 144 1.94 9.85 -3.42
C MET A 144 2.80 11.05 -3.07
N ASN A 145 2.36 12.27 -3.43
CA ASN A 145 3.12 13.48 -3.11
C ASN A 145 3.30 13.64 -1.60
N PHE A 146 2.24 13.44 -0.82
CA PHE A 146 2.32 13.51 0.63
C PHE A 146 3.28 12.47 1.22
N LEU A 147 3.31 11.24 0.68
CA LEU A 147 4.27 10.24 1.09
C LEU A 147 5.71 10.68 0.80
N ILE A 148 5.98 11.17 -0.40
CA ILE A 148 7.32 11.66 -0.80
C ILE A 148 7.76 12.80 0.15
N ASP A 149 6.88 13.76 0.42
CA ASP A 149 7.15 14.86 1.37
C ASP A 149 7.50 14.34 2.79
N GLN A 150 6.86 13.25 3.25
CA GLN A 150 7.22 12.65 4.55
C GLN A 150 8.56 11.91 4.49
N MET A 151 8.87 11.22 3.40
CA MET A 151 10.16 10.57 3.22
C MET A 151 11.30 11.59 3.23
N GLU A 152 11.13 12.71 2.53
CA GLU A 152 12.12 13.78 2.46
C GLU A 152 12.43 14.39 3.83
N LYS A 153 11.41 14.57 4.69
CA LYS A 153 11.57 15.07 6.07
C LYS A 153 12.49 14.21 6.94
N VAL A 154 12.64 12.93 6.60
CA VAL A 154 13.52 11.98 7.31
C VAL A 154 14.75 11.61 6.49
N GLY A 155 15.07 12.39 5.44
CA GLY A 155 16.25 12.19 4.60
C GLY A 155 16.18 10.94 3.71
N LYS A 156 14.97 10.49 3.36
CA LYS A 156 14.73 9.33 2.49
C LYS A 156 14.01 9.74 1.22
N GLN A 157 14.08 8.88 0.21
CA GLN A 157 13.38 9.06 -1.06
C GLN A 157 13.02 7.68 -1.64
N PRO A 158 11.94 7.58 -2.43
CA PRO A 158 11.69 6.39 -3.23
C PRO A 158 12.86 6.18 -4.21
N GLU A 159 13.22 4.93 -4.46
CA GLU A 159 14.27 4.61 -5.42
C GLU A 159 13.78 4.73 -6.87
N VAL A 160 12.52 4.36 -7.10
CA VAL A 160 11.88 4.42 -8.41
C VAL A 160 10.53 5.09 -8.25
N VAL A 161 10.27 6.09 -9.10
CA VAL A 161 8.96 6.74 -9.22
C VAL A 161 8.50 6.66 -10.67
N VAL A 162 7.30 6.13 -10.89
CA VAL A 162 6.66 6.07 -12.21
C VAL A 162 5.32 6.79 -12.12
N VAL A 163 5.21 7.93 -12.82
CA VAL A 163 3.95 8.67 -12.93
C VAL A 163 3.57 8.77 -14.39
N GLU A 164 2.42 8.22 -14.76
CA GLU A 164 1.92 8.28 -16.13
C GLU A 164 0.85 9.38 -16.27
N PRO A 165 1.09 10.47 -17.05
CA PRO A 165 0.22 11.65 -17.08
C PRO A 165 -1.21 11.41 -17.58
N LYS A 166 -1.40 10.36 -18.39
CA LYS A 166 -2.70 10.04 -19.00
C LYS A 166 -3.44 8.93 -18.27
N GLU A 167 -2.78 8.24 -17.34
CA GLU A 167 -3.36 7.11 -16.61
C GLU A 167 -4.10 7.56 -15.35
N ALA A 168 -4.98 6.69 -14.85
CA ALA A 168 -5.78 6.94 -13.66
C ALA A 168 -5.53 5.86 -12.59
N HIS A 169 -6.58 5.28 -12.00
CA HIS A 169 -6.48 4.23 -10.97
C HIS A 169 -6.13 2.85 -11.55
N GLY A 170 -4.99 2.78 -12.22
CA GLY A 170 -4.57 1.64 -13.04
C GLY A 170 -4.19 2.10 -14.44
N PHE A 171 -3.21 1.41 -15.04
CA PHE A 171 -2.71 1.73 -16.36
C PHE A 171 -3.51 0.95 -17.41
N ARG A 172 -4.06 1.66 -18.39
CA ARG A 172 -4.85 1.07 -19.49
C ARG A 172 -4.08 1.02 -20.79
N ASP A 173 -3.18 1.97 -21.02
CA ASP A 173 -2.35 1.98 -22.20
C ASP A 173 -1.35 0.82 -22.14
N LEU A 174 -1.22 0.08 -23.24
CA LEU A 174 -0.36 -1.10 -23.31
C LEU A 174 1.11 -0.72 -23.13
N GLN A 175 1.54 0.39 -23.73
CA GLN A 175 2.93 0.83 -23.64
C GLN A 175 3.28 1.25 -22.21
N ASN A 176 2.36 1.92 -21.51
CA ASN A 176 2.53 2.26 -20.10
C ASN A 176 2.57 1.01 -19.22
N ASN A 177 1.74 0.00 -19.49
CA ASN A 177 1.79 -1.28 -18.78
C ASN A 177 3.11 -2.00 -18.99
N VAL A 178 3.58 -2.11 -20.24
CA VAL A 178 4.87 -2.73 -20.56
C VAL A 178 6.01 -1.98 -19.85
N ASN A 179 6.01 -0.65 -19.90
CA ASN A 179 6.99 0.17 -19.20
C ASN A 179 6.99 -0.06 -17.68
N LEU A 180 5.79 -0.06 -17.07
CA LEU A 180 5.60 -0.33 -15.65
C LEU A 180 6.16 -1.69 -15.25
N TYR A 181 5.70 -2.77 -15.90
CA TYR A 181 6.08 -4.13 -15.49
C TYR A 181 7.54 -4.42 -15.79
N THR A 182 8.12 -3.89 -16.87
CA THR A 182 9.57 -3.99 -17.12
C THR A 182 10.38 -3.34 -16.01
N LYS A 183 10.00 -2.13 -15.56
CA LYS A 183 10.68 -1.45 -14.43
C LYS A 183 10.48 -2.19 -13.11
N MET A 184 9.29 -2.74 -12.89
CA MET A 184 8.96 -3.47 -11.67
C MET A 184 9.71 -4.79 -11.58
N LEU A 185 9.81 -5.54 -12.68
CA LEU A 185 10.62 -6.77 -12.75
C LEU A 185 12.11 -6.46 -12.49
N ALA A 186 12.67 -5.44 -13.15
CA ALA A 186 14.05 -5.02 -12.91
C ALA A 186 14.29 -4.60 -11.45
N PHE A 187 13.30 -3.98 -10.81
CA PHE A 187 13.35 -3.62 -9.39
C PHE A 187 13.35 -4.86 -8.49
N PHE A 188 12.50 -5.86 -8.77
CA PHE A 188 12.50 -7.12 -8.04
C PHE A 188 13.81 -7.90 -8.25
N ASP A 189 14.26 -8.06 -9.49
CA ASP A 189 15.51 -8.76 -9.82
C ASP A 189 16.71 -8.18 -9.07
N LYS A 190 16.76 -6.85 -8.91
CA LYS A 190 17.82 -6.17 -8.15
C LYS A 190 17.85 -6.57 -6.67
N TYR A 191 16.70 -6.80 -6.04
CA TYR A 191 16.59 -6.96 -4.59
C TYR A 191 16.36 -8.39 -4.11
N ILE A 192 15.75 -9.21 -4.95
CA ILE A 192 15.46 -10.61 -4.64
C ILE A 192 15.99 -11.55 -5.71
N GLY A 193 16.75 -11.09 -6.70
CA GLY A 193 17.34 -11.94 -7.75
C GLY A 193 16.31 -12.49 -8.75
N PRO A 194 16.80 -13.13 -9.83
CA PRO A 194 15.96 -13.76 -10.86
C PRO A 194 15.22 -15.01 -10.36
#